data_AF-A0A6U0MAP0-F1
#
_entry.id   AF-A0A6U0MAP0-F1
#
_cell.length_a   1.000
_cell.length_b   1.000
_cell.length_c   1.000
_cell.angle_alpha   90.00
_cell.angle_beta   90.00
_cell.angle_gamma   90.00
#
_symmetry.space_group_name_H-M   'P 1'
#
loop_
_entity.id
_entity.type
_entity.pdbx_description
1 polymer ?
#
loop_
_entity_poly.entity_id
_entity_poly.type
_entity_poly.pdbx_seq_one_letter_code
_entity_poly.pdbx_strand_id
1 'polypeptide(L)'
;MAAAPRAAQVARVRSLYRRSLKAIWDWSVFREELCTEAEKCRAAFEQYRHVQEPDRIDRLIAEGERLLWERRHPDPYINPNAPGGCMYQRNPPVHSALSLVMDYGREPDCVPGSPLVTPAGAGTLAPPAAGAGALPR
;
A
#
# COMPACT_ATOMS: atom_id res chain seq x y z
N MET A 1 -14.17 13.20 26.16
CA MET A 1 -14.13 12.88 24.72
C MET A 1 -14.76 11.51 24.55
N ALA A 2 -15.67 11.31 23.60
CA ALA A 2 -16.32 10.01 23.44
C ALA A 2 -15.30 8.95 23.02
N ALA A 3 -15.26 7.82 23.73
CA ALA A 3 -14.37 6.71 23.45
C ALA A 3 -14.61 6.14 22.04
N ALA A 4 -13.53 5.83 21.31
CA ALA A 4 -13.63 5.22 19.99
C ALA A 4 -14.31 3.84 20.06
N PRO A 5 -15.04 3.41 19.03
CA PRO A 5 -15.67 2.10 19.03
C PRO A 5 -14.60 1.01 19.15
N ARG A 6 -14.86 0.01 20.00
CA ARG A 6 -13.88 -1.05 20.34
C ARG A 6 -13.27 -1.74 19.12
N ALA A 7 -14.07 -1.96 18.07
CA ALA A 7 -13.60 -2.52 16.80
C ALA A 7 -12.53 -1.67 16.11
N ALA A 8 -12.67 -0.34 16.13
CA ALA A 8 -11.69 0.57 15.58
C ALA A 8 -10.39 0.54 16.39
N GLN A 9 -10.48 0.50 17.73
CA GLN A 9 -9.30 0.36 18.59
C GLN A 9 -8.54 -0.93 18.30
N VAL A 10 -9.24 -2.06 18.15
CA VAL A 10 -8.62 -3.34 17.79
C VAL A 10 -7.91 -3.26 16.43
N ALA A 11 -8.51 -2.60 15.44
CA ALA A 11 -7.88 -2.41 14.13
C ALA A 11 -6.62 -1.52 14.21
N ARG A 12 -6.63 -0.48 15.04
CA ARG A 12 -5.46 0.39 15.28
C ARG A 12 -4.33 -0.36 15.96
N VAL A 13 -4.62 -1.14 17.02
CA VAL A 13 -3.62 -1.97 17.72
C VAL A 13 -3.00 -2.99 16.77
N ARG A 14 -3.82 -3.70 15.98
CA ARG A 14 -3.31 -4.67 14.98
C ARG A 14 -2.43 -4.01 13.92
N SER A 15 -2.78 -2.81 13.49
CA SER A 15 -1.99 -2.06 12.51
C SER A 15 -0.71 -1.48 13.11
N LEU A 16 -0.74 -1.05 14.37
CA LEU A 16 0.44 -0.66 15.13
C LEU A 16 1.42 -1.82 15.29
N TYR A 17 0.94 -3.00 15.69
CA TYR A 17 1.77 -4.20 15.85
C TYR A 17 2.43 -4.65 14.53
N ARG A 18 1.68 -4.64 13.42
CA ARG A 18 2.26 -4.96 12.10
C ARG A 18 3.34 -3.96 11.70
N ARG A 19 3.12 -2.67 11.95
CA ARG A 19 4.11 -1.61 11.65
C ARG A 19 5.33 -1.71 12.56
N SER A 20 5.17 -2.05 13.84
CA SER A 20 6.30 -2.20 14.76
C SER A 20 7.18 -3.38 14.37
N LEU A 21 6.60 -4.53 14.00
CA LEU A 21 7.37 -5.67 13.49
C LEU A 21 8.09 -5.32 12.19
N LYS A 22 7.44 -4.58 11.27
CA LYS A 22 8.08 -4.11 10.04
C LYS A 22 9.27 -3.19 10.34
N ALA A 23 9.12 -2.27 11.30
CA ALA A 23 10.20 -1.37 11.70
C ALA A 23 11.38 -2.11 12.30
N ILE A 24 11.15 -3.13 13.15
CA ILE A 24 12.23 -3.99 13.66
C ILE A 24 12.95 -4.67 12.48
N TRP A 25 12.19 -5.17 11.51
CA TRP A 25 12.75 -5.80 10.32
C TRP A 25 13.56 -4.85 9.42
N ASP A 26 13.19 -3.56 9.37
CA ASP A 26 13.94 -2.55 8.62
C ASP A 26 15.30 -2.23 9.23
N TRP A 27 15.44 -2.36 10.56
CA TRP A 27 16.72 -2.15 11.25
C TRP A 27 17.58 -3.42 11.30
N SER A 28 16.96 -4.59 11.45
CA SER A 28 17.68 -5.85 11.63
C SER A 28 18.21 -6.39 10.30
N VAL A 29 19.52 -6.59 10.20
CA VAL A 29 20.12 -7.27 9.05
C VAL A 29 20.03 -8.78 9.19
N PHE A 30 20.26 -9.30 10.41
CA PHE A 30 20.31 -10.74 10.68
C PHE A 30 18.99 -11.28 11.24
N ARG A 31 18.68 -12.55 10.92
CA ARG A 31 17.42 -13.20 11.31
C ARG A 31 17.32 -13.44 12.83
N GLU A 32 18.42 -13.76 13.49
CA GLU A 32 18.43 -14.06 14.93
C GLU A 32 18.05 -12.83 15.75
N GLU A 33 18.67 -11.68 15.44
CA GLU A 33 18.36 -10.38 16.06
C GLU A 33 16.91 -9.98 15.80
N LEU A 34 16.41 -10.16 14.58
CA LEU A 34 15.00 -9.94 14.26
C LEU A 34 14.08 -10.76 15.18
N CYS A 35 14.35 -12.05 15.34
CA CYS A 35 13.52 -12.93 16.16
C CYS A 35 13.54 -12.48 17.63
N THR A 36 14.71 -12.19 18.19
CA THR A 36 14.85 -11.72 19.57
C THR A 36 14.12 -10.40 19.81
N GLU A 37 14.27 -9.41 18.91
CA GLU A 37 13.59 -8.12 19.04
C GLU A 37 12.07 -8.23 18.80
N ALA A 38 11.63 -9.10 17.88
CA ALA A 38 10.22 -9.37 17.64
C ALA A 38 9.55 -10.02 18.86
N GLU A 39 10.24 -10.93 19.56
CA GLU A 39 9.76 -11.52 20.81
C GLU A 39 9.62 -10.48 21.92
N LYS A 40 10.61 -9.59 22.09
CA LYS A 40 10.52 -8.46 23.03
C LYS A 40 9.34 -7.56 22.71
N CYS A 41 9.13 -7.23 21.42
CA CYS A 41 8.00 -6.45 20.96
C CYS A 41 6.68 -7.14 21.34
N ARG A 42 6.54 -8.43 21.04
CA ARG A 42 5.33 -9.20 21.39
C ARG A 42 5.08 -9.23 22.89
N ALA A 43 6.11 -9.45 23.70
CA ALA A 43 6.00 -9.43 25.16
C ALA A 43 5.48 -8.07 25.68
N ALA A 44 5.95 -6.96 25.11
CA ALA A 44 5.47 -5.62 25.47
C ALA A 44 3.97 -5.41 25.16
N PHE A 45 3.47 -5.94 24.03
CA PHE A 45 2.04 -5.88 23.74
C PHE A 45 1.22 -6.80 24.65
N GLU A 46 1.74 -7.97 25.00
CA GLU A 46 1.04 -8.95 25.84
C GLU A 46 0.82 -8.42 27.27
N GLN A 47 1.76 -7.63 27.80
CA GLN A 47 1.64 -6.97 29.12
C GLN A 47 0.36 -6.13 29.26
N TYR A 48 -0.13 -5.53 28.17
CA TYR A 48 -1.29 -4.65 28.16
C TYR A 48 -2.55 -5.29 27.56
N ARG A 49 -2.53 -6.61 27.30
CA ARG A 49 -3.63 -7.33 26.64
C ARG A 49 -4.97 -7.24 27.39
N HIS A 50 -4.92 -7.22 28.72
CA HIS A 50 -6.11 -7.28 29.58
C HIS A 50 -6.65 -5.91 30.01
N VAL A 51 -6.13 -4.81 29.46
CA VAL A 51 -6.64 -3.46 29.76
C VAL A 51 -8.01 -3.26 29.10
N GLN A 52 -9.01 -2.91 29.90
CA GLN A 52 -10.40 -2.71 29.46
C GLN A 52 -10.83 -1.25 29.38
N GLU A 53 -10.11 -0.34 30.05
CA GLU A 53 -10.44 1.07 30.09
C GLU A 53 -10.14 1.75 28.74
N PRO A 54 -11.15 2.29 28.03
CA PRO A 54 -10.99 2.74 26.64
C PRO A 54 -10.05 3.96 26.53
N ASP A 55 -10.13 4.91 27.46
CA ASP A 55 -9.27 6.10 27.47
C ASP A 55 -7.81 5.72 27.68
N ARG A 56 -7.56 4.71 28.53
CA ARG A 56 -6.21 4.19 28.77
C ARG A 56 -5.67 3.48 27.53
N ILE A 57 -6.50 2.73 26.82
CA ILE A 57 -6.11 2.08 25.56
C ILE A 57 -5.70 3.13 24.52
N ASP A 58 -6.46 4.21 24.38
CA ASP A 58 -6.15 5.26 23.41
C ASP A 58 -4.84 5.99 23.75
N ARG A 59 -4.55 6.21 25.05
CA ARG A 59 -3.25 6.73 25.51
C ARG A 59 -2.10 5.79 25.17
N LEU A 60 -2.24 4.49 25.45
CA LEU A 60 -1.22 3.49 25.13
C LEU A 60 -0.96 3.39 23.62
N ILE A 61 -2.01 3.48 22.79
CA ILE A 61 -1.85 3.52 21.34
C ILE A 61 -1.07 4.77 20.92
N ALA A 62 -1.39 5.94 21.47
CA ALA A 62 -0.68 7.18 21.16
C ALA A 62 0.80 7.12 21.56
N GLU A 63 1.11 6.58 22.73
CA GLU A 63 2.49 6.34 23.20
C GLU A 63 3.24 5.38 22.26
N GLY A 64 2.60 4.29 21.86
CA GLY A 64 3.16 3.33 20.90
C GLY A 64 3.40 3.95 19.52
N GLU A 65 2.49 4.81 19.04
CA GLU A 65 2.66 5.55 17.79
C GLU A 65 3.82 6.55 17.86
N ARG A 66 4.02 7.22 19.00
CA ARG A 66 5.17 8.10 19.24
C ARG A 66 6.49 7.33 19.21
N LEU A 67 6.57 6.22 19.93
CA LEU A 67 7.77 5.37 19.95
C LEU A 67 8.11 4.81 18.57
N LEU A 68 7.09 4.43 17.80
CA LEU A 68 7.28 3.94 16.43
C LEU A 68 7.80 5.05 15.50
N TRP A 69 7.34 6.29 15.69
CA TRP A 69 7.81 7.43 14.92
C TRP A 69 9.30 7.71 15.17
N GLU A 70 9.72 7.70 16.44
CA GLU A 70 11.11 7.91 16.84
C GLU A 70 12.05 6.82 16.31
N ARG A 71 11.57 5.57 16.23
CA ARG A 71 12.36 4.40 15.83
C ARG A 71 12.23 4.06 14.34
N ARG A 72 11.66 4.95 13.53
CA ARG A 72 11.47 4.68 12.11
C ARG A 72 12.83 4.74 11.38
N HIS A 73 13.11 3.72 10.57
CA HIS A 73 14.28 3.74 9.70
C HIS A 73 14.15 4.84 8.63
N PRO A 74 15.19 5.64 8.33
CA PRO A 74 15.13 6.71 7.34
C PRO A 74 14.86 6.19 5.92
N ASP A 75 15.35 5.01 5.58
CA ASP A 75 15.16 4.35 4.27
C ASP A 75 14.66 2.90 4.45
N PRO A 76 13.35 2.69 4.68
CA PRO A 76 12.82 1.37 5.00
C PRO A 76 12.86 0.42 3.80
N TYR A 77 12.92 -0.89 4.04
CA TYR A 77 12.84 -1.86 2.95
C TYR A 77 11.46 -1.83 2.28
N ILE A 78 11.46 -1.60 0.97
CA ILE A 78 10.27 -1.64 0.10
C ILE A 78 10.41 -2.82 -0.85
N ASN A 79 9.34 -3.59 -1.03
CA ASN A 79 9.31 -4.66 -2.00
C ASN A 79 9.59 -4.09 -3.41
N PRO A 80 10.46 -4.71 -4.24
CA PRO A 80 10.81 -4.18 -5.55
C PRO A 80 9.64 -3.77 -6.43
N ASN A 81 8.54 -4.53 -6.43
CA ASN A 81 7.37 -4.29 -7.29
C ASN A 81 6.32 -3.38 -6.64
N ALA A 82 6.44 -3.06 -5.35
CA ALA A 82 5.53 -2.17 -4.65
C ALA A 82 5.82 -0.71 -5.02
N PRO A 83 4.87 0.22 -4.84
CA PRO A 83 5.12 1.65 -5.02
C PRO A 83 6.34 2.11 -4.20
N GLY A 84 7.28 2.80 -4.86
CA GLY A 84 8.55 3.22 -4.26
C GLY A 84 9.66 2.17 -4.27
N GLY A 85 9.41 0.96 -4.78
CA GLY A 85 10.43 -0.06 -5.01
C GLY A 85 11.20 0.14 -6.32
N CYS A 86 12.36 -0.50 -6.44
CA CYS A 86 13.24 -0.35 -7.61
C CYS A 86 12.69 -0.96 -8.92
N MET A 87 11.69 -1.83 -8.83
CA MET A 87 11.03 -2.46 -9.98
C MET A 87 9.60 -1.99 -10.22
N TYR A 88 9.15 -0.98 -9.48
CA TYR A 88 7.83 -0.41 -9.65
C TYR A 88 7.67 0.18 -11.06
N GLN A 89 6.57 -0.17 -11.73
CA GLN A 89 6.25 0.30 -13.09
C GLN A 89 7.34 0.05 -14.15
N ARG A 90 8.21 -0.96 -13.97
CA ARG A 90 9.15 -1.35 -15.04
C ARG A 90 8.43 -1.92 -16.26
N ASN A 91 7.30 -2.59 -16.06
CA ASN A 91 6.47 -3.15 -17.13
C ASN A 91 4.97 -3.01 -16.78
N PRO A 92 4.39 -1.81 -16.87
CA PRO A 92 2.96 -1.63 -16.64
C PRO A 92 2.17 -2.32 -17.76
N PRO A 93 0.98 -2.87 -17.47
CA PRO A 93 0.10 -3.35 -18.52
C PRO A 93 -0.25 -2.18 -19.45
N VAL A 94 -0.35 -2.45 -20.75
CA VAL A 94 -0.76 -1.43 -21.71
C VAL A 94 -2.12 -0.87 -21.34
N HIS A 95 -2.28 0.44 -21.48
CA HIS A 95 -3.56 1.08 -21.20
C HIS A 95 -4.62 0.59 -22.19
N SER A 96 -5.84 0.32 -21.73
CA SER A 96 -6.92 -0.24 -22.55
C SER A 96 -7.38 0.65 -23.70
N ALA A 97 -7.08 1.96 -23.66
CA ALA A 97 -7.31 2.87 -24.78
C ALA A 97 -6.26 2.74 -25.91
N LEU A 98 -5.21 1.93 -25.72
CA LEU A 98 -4.19 1.67 -26.73
C LEU A 98 -4.43 0.27 -27.31
N SER A 99 -4.65 0.18 -28.62
CA SER A 99 -4.67 -1.09 -29.34
C SER A 99 -3.29 -1.30 -30.00
N LEU A 100 -2.60 -2.38 -29.64
CA LEU A 100 -1.46 -2.85 -30.41
C LEU A 100 -2.00 -3.51 -31.68
N VAL A 101 -1.81 -2.86 -32.82
CA VAL A 101 -2.05 -3.51 -34.11
C VAL A 101 -0.75 -4.24 -34.49
N MET A 102 -0.88 -5.55 -34.71
CA MET A 102 0.24 -6.47 -34.90
C MET A 102 0.34 -6.90 -36.37
N ASP A 103 0.01 -6.01 -37.30
CA ASP A 103 -0.01 -6.29 -38.72
C ASP A 103 1.24 -5.69 -39.38
N TYR A 104 2.40 -6.25 -39.00
CA TYR A 104 3.78 -5.86 -39.35
C TYR A 104 3.96 -5.19 -40.74
N GLY A 105 3.70 -3.89 -40.83
CA GLY A 105 3.82 -3.10 -42.07
C GLY A 105 2.62 -3.14 -43.04
N ARG A 106 1.52 -3.82 -42.67
CA ARG A 106 0.23 -3.85 -43.37
C ARG A 106 -0.87 -3.07 -42.66
N GLU A 107 -0.48 -2.26 -41.68
CA GLU A 107 -1.37 -1.33 -41.02
C GLU A 107 -2.09 -0.44 -42.04
N PRO A 108 -3.39 -0.13 -41.84
CA PRO A 108 -4.19 0.65 -42.78
C PRO A 108 -3.59 2.03 -43.06
N ASP A 109 -2.86 2.60 -42.09
CA ASP A 109 -2.18 3.89 -42.22
C ASP A 109 -0.89 3.80 -43.07
N CYS A 110 -0.30 2.60 -43.21
CA CYS A 110 0.92 2.35 -43.98
C CYS A 110 0.64 1.83 -45.40
N VAL A 111 -0.55 1.29 -45.67
CA VAL A 111 -0.92 0.75 -46.98
C VAL A 111 -1.63 1.82 -47.82
N PRO A 112 -1.07 2.26 -48.96
CA PRO A 112 -1.69 3.28 -49.79
C PRO A 112 -3.04 2.79 -50.34
N GLY A 113 -4.11 3.53 -50.04
CA GLY A 113 -5.48 3.22 -50.51
C GLY A 113 -6.36 2.43 -49.54
N SER A 114 -5.84 2.03 -48.37
CA SER A 114 -6.67 1.47 -47.30
C SER A 114 -7.52 2.55 -46.62
N PRO A 115 -8.75 2.24 -46.17
CA PRO A 115 -9.55 3.19 -45.40
C PRO A 115 -8.85 3.47 -44.07
N LEU A 116 -8.59 4.74 -43.75
CA LEU A 116 -8.03 5.14 -42.46
C LEU A 116 -8.91 4.55 -41.36
N VAL A 117 -8.31 3.73 -40.48
CA VAL A 117 -9.03 3.24 -39.31
C VAL A 117 -9.19 4.42 -38.38
N THR A 118 -10.38 5.03 -38.41
CA THR A 118 -10.76 5.97 -37.37
C THR A 118 -10.87 5.13 -36.09
N PRO A 119 -10.08 5.40 -35.03
CA PRO A 119 -10.15 4.58 -33.84
C PRO A 119 -11.57 4.67 -33.29
N ALA A 120 -12.24 3.53 -33.18
CA ALA A 120 -13.53 3.37 -32.51
C ALA A 120 -13.35 3.68 -31.02
N GLY A 121 -13.26 4.97 -30.69
CA GLY A 121 -12.78 5.43 -29.39
C GLY A 121 -12.40 6.91 -29.30
N ALA A 122 -12.46 7.68 -30.39
CA ALA A 122 -12.46 9.15 -30.31
C ALA A 122 -13.83 9.66 -29.81
N GLY A 123 -14.25 9.20 -28.63
CA GLY A 123 -15.29 9.84 -27.86
C GLY A 123 -14.76 11.17 -27.35
N THR A 124 -15.49 12.24 -27.66
CA THR A 124 -15.44 13.55 -27.00
C THR A 124 -14.90 13.46 -25.58
N LEU A 125 -13.81 14.19 -25.28
CA LEU A 125 -13.36 14.48 -23.93
C LEU A 125 -14.50 15.21 -23.19
N ALA A 126 -15.40 14.45 -22.56
CA ALA A 126 -16.29 14.97 -21.54
C ALA A 126 -15.50 15.08 -20.23
N PRO A 127 -15.56 16.20 -19.50
CA PRO A 127 -14.85 16.34 -18.24
C PRO A 127 -15.35 15.27 -17.25
N PRO A 128 -14.45 14.68 -16.43
CA PRO A 128 -14.82 13.58 -15.56
C PRO A 128 -15.79 14.05 -14.47
N ALA A 129 -17.00 13.49 -14.48
CA ALA A 129 -17.94 13.60 -13.37
C ALA A 129 -17.36 12.89 -12.15
N ALA A 130 -17.30 13.61 -11.02
CA ALA A 130 -16.94 13.08 -9.72
C ALA A 130 -17.89 11.93 -9.34
N GLY A 131 -17.36 10.73 -9.09
CA GLY A 131 -18.19 9.60 -8.68
C GLY A 131 -17.44 8.30 -8.41
N ALA A 132 -17.16 8.08 -7.13
CA ALA A 132 -16.92 6.82 -6.42
C ALA A 132 -17.01 5.48 -7.19
N GLY A 133 -15.98 4.64 -7.07
CA GLY A 133 -16.01 3.23 -7.47
C GLY A 133 -14.86 2.43 -6.87
N ALA A 134 -15.19 1.45 -6.01
CA ALA A 134 -14.29 0.65 -5.19
C ALA A 134 -13.35 -0.30 -5.96
N LEU A 135 -12.11 -0.46 -5.47
CA LEU A 135 -11.19 -1.53 -5.88
C LEU A 135 -11.52 -2.82 -5.09
N PRO A 136 -11.60 -4.00 -5.75
CA PRO A 136 -11.76 -5.27 -5.05
C PRO A 136 -10.47 -5.70 -4.33
N ARG A 137 -10.66 -6.51 -3.28
CA ARG A 137 -9.65 -6.87 -2.25
C ARG A 137 -8.60 -7.86 -2.73
#